data_AF-A0A7V4X8A3-F1
#
_entry.id   AF-A0A7V4X8A3-F1
#
_cell.length_a   1.000
_cell.length_b   1.000
_cell.length_c   1.000
_cell.angle_alpha   90.00
_cell.angle_beta   90.00
_cell.angle_gamma   90.00
#
_symmetry.space_group_name_H-M   'P 1'
#
loop_
_entity.id
_entity.type
_entity.pdbx_description
1 polymer ?
#
loop_
_entity_poly.entity_id
_entity_poly.type
_entity_poly.pdbx_seq_one_letter_code
_entity_poly.pdbx_strand_id
1 'polypeptide(L)'
;MKIINITKNTVISEDAVLADVPFKRMKGLLGKKYLGKSEALILKPCNSVHTFFMRFPIDVLFLDKNNRVVKAINSLKPFRVTPIYFTATLAIELPIGTIQGTSTRQDDILQLIAP
;
A
#
# COMPACT_ATOMS: atom_id res chain seq x y z
N MET A 1 -2.27 -3.06 12.36
CA MET A 1 -1.16 -3.97 12.01
C MET A 1 0.09 -3.13 11.78
N LYS A 2 1.28 -3.61 12.13
CA LYS A 2 2.54 -2.90 11.84
C LYS A 2 3.17 -3.40 10.55
N ILE A 3 3.74 -2.50 9.76
CA ILE A 3 4.46 -2.80 8.52
C ILE A 3 5.91 -2.36 8.66
N ILE A 4 6.84 -3.30 8.51
CA ILE A 4 8.28 -3.05 8.64
C ILE A 4 8.97 -3.48 7.34
N ASN A 5 9.85 -2.63 6.81
CA ASN A 5 10.81 -3.03 5.79
C ASN A 5 12.01 -3.68 6.47
N ILE A 6 12.10 -5.01 6.45
CA ILE A 6 13.17 -5.75 7.13
C ILE A 6 14.50 -5.65 6.38
N THR A 7 14.48 -5.35 5.07
CA THR A 7 15.69 -5.10 4.28
C THR A 7 16.37 -3.78 4.68
N LYS A 8 15.59 -2.80 5.14
CA LYS A 8 16.08 -1.47 5.52
C LYS A 8 16.05 -1.21 7.02
N ASN A 9 15.46 -2.11 7.79
CA ASN A 9 15.17 -1.94 9.22
C ASN A 9 14.41 -0.62 9.49
N THR A 10 13.40 -0.32 8.66
CA THR A 10 12.58 0.90 8.76
C THR A 10 11.11 0.55 8.97
N VAL A 11 10.42 1.34 9.79
CA VAL A 11 8.96 1.22 9.96
C VAL A 11 8.27 1.98 8.83
N ILE A 12 7.36 1.31 8.12
CA ILE A 12 6.54 1.90 7.05
C ILE A 12 5.22 2.44 7.61
N SER A 13 4.59 1.68 8.50
CA SER A 13 3.29 2.04 9.09
C SER A 13 3.15 1.34 10.45
N GLU A 14 2.55 2.03 11.41
CA GLU A 14 2.23 1.48 12.74
C GLU A 14 0.76 1.03 12.81
N ASP A 15 -0.11 1.63 11.99
CA ASP A 15 -1.55 1.40 12.01
C ASP A 15 -2.11 1.04 10.62
N ALA A 16 -1.71 -0.13 10.14
CA ALA A 16 -2.24 -0.69 8.92
C ALA A 16 -3.54 -1.47 9.17
N VAL A 17 -4.56 -1.19 8.35
CA VAL A 17 -5.84 -1.89 8.33
C VAL A 17 -5.87 -2.89 7.17
N LEU A 18 -6.27 -4.13 7.44
CA LEU A 18 -6.50 -5.14 6.41
C LEU A 18 -7.92 -5.04 5.85
N ALA A 19 -8.02 -4.88 4.53
CA ALA A 19 -9.24 -4.96 3.75
C ALA A 19 -9.21 -6.22 2.87
N ASP A 20 -9.80 -7.28 3.39
CA ASP A 20 -9.84 -8.63 2.81
C ASP A 20 -11.21 -9.02 2.22
N VAL A 21 -12.28 -8.39 2.66
CA VAL A 21 -13.64 -8.61 2.12
C VAL A 21 -13.95 -7.66 0.93
N PRO A 22 -14.73 -8.10 -0.08
CA PRO A 22 -15.01 -7.33 -1.29
C PRO A 22 -15.49 -5.88 -1.03
N PHE A 23 -16.40 -5.70 -0.08
CA PHE A 23 -16.94 -4.37 0.24
C PHE A 23 -15.88 -3.43 0.86
N LYS A 24 -15.05 -3.93 1.78
CA LYS A 24 -13.95 -3.15 2.37
C LYS A 24 -12.91 -2.76 1.31
N ARG A 25 -12.62 -3.66 0.35
CA ARG A 25 -11.72 -3.38 -0.78
C ARG A 25 -12.29 -2.31 -1.72
N MET A 26 -13.56 -2.41 -2.09
CA MET A 26 -14.19 -1.46 -3.01
C MET A 26 -14.35 -0.06 -2.38
N LYS A 27 -14.59 0.01 -1.07
CA LYS A 27 -14.57 1.28 -0.34
C LYS A 27 -13.18 1.89 -0.33
N GLY A 28 -12.13 1.10 -0.08
CA GLY A 28 -10.76 1.57 -0.07
C GLY A 28 -10.60 2.87 0.76
N LEU A 29 -9.99 3.88 0.13
CA LEU A 29 -9.88 5.25 0.66
C LEU A 29 -10.97 6.21 0.16
N LEU A 30 -12.04 5.71 -0.47
CA LEU A 30 -13.14 6.54 -0.96
C LEU A 30 -13.82 7.28 0.19
N GLY A 31 -14.05 8.58 -0.01
CA GLY A 31 -14.63 9.46 1.00
C GLY A 31 -13.65 9.92 2.09
N LYS A 32 -12.42 9.39 2.16
CA LYS A 32 -11.39 9.96 3.03
C LYS A 32 -10.84 11.26 2.44
N LYS A 33 -10.50 12.21 3.31
CA LYS A 33 -9.85 13.49 2.94
C LYS A 33 -8.32 13.36 2.92
N TYR A 34 -7.78 12.47 3.74
CA TYR A 34 -6.35 12.16 3.84
C TYR A 34 -6.17 10.77 4.46
N LEU A 35 -4.92 10.27 4.44
CA LEU A 35 -4.46 9.08 5.16
C LEU A 35 -3.38 9.53 6.16
N GLY A 36 -3.51 9.17 7.43
CA GLY A 36 -2.58 9.61 8.49
C GLY A 36 -1.17 9.05 8.26
N LYS A 37 -0.12 9.77 8.70
CA LYS A 37 1.30 9.39 8.44
C LYS A 37 1.66 7.97 8.86
N SER A 38 1.04 7.47 9.93
CA SER A 38 1.26 6.12 10.46
C SER A 38 0.24 5.10 9.95
N GLU A 39 -0.83 5.55 9.28
CA GLU A 39 -1.89 4.69 8.76
C GLU A 39 -1.47 4.03 7.44
N ALA A 40 -2.00 2.84 7.19
CA ALA A 40 -1.93 2.20 5.87
C ALA A 40 -3.20 1.38 5.60
N LEU A 41 -3.49 1.12 4.33
CA LEU A 41 -4.54 0.19 3.94
C LEU A 41 -3.93 -0.96 3.15
N ILE A 42 -4.14 -2.19 3.62
CA ILE A 42 -3.70 -3.41 2.94
C ILE A 42 -4.92 -3.98 2.18
N LEU A 43 -4.86 -3.99 0.86
CA LEU A 43 -5.85 -4.62 -0.01
C LEU A 43 -5.39 -6.03 -0.37
N LYS A 44 -6.12 -7.06 0.06
CA LYS A 44 -5.77 -8.47 -0.21
C LYS A 44 -7.01 -9.31 -0.56
N PRO A 45 -7.03 -10.06 -1.66
CA PRO A 45 -6.07 -10.03 -2.77
C PRO A 45 -6.21 -8.74 -3.60
N CYS A 46 -5.09 -8.24 -4.11
CA CYS A 46 -5.04 -7.08 -5.02
C CYS A 46 -3.72 -7.09 -5.82
N ASN A 47 -3.83 -6.87 -7.14
CA ASN A 47 -2.68 -6.80 -8.06
C ASN A 47 -2.72 -5.60 -9.02
N SER A 48 -3.74 -4.74 -8.89
CA SER A 48 -3.89 -3.45 -9.55
C SER A 48 -4.77 -2.57 -8.68
N VAL A 49 -4.44 -1.29 -8.59
CA VAL A 49 -5.17 -0.28 -7.83
C VAL A 49 -5.68 0.79 -8.79
N HIS A 50 -6.88 1.29 -8.52
CA HIS A 50 -7.39 2.50 -9.14
C HIS A 50 -7.59 3.59 -8.09
N THR A 51 -7.43 4.84 -8.50
CA THR A 51 -7.65 6.02 -7.64
C THR A 51 -8.84 6.87 -8.11
N PHE A 52 -9.80 6.26 -8.81
CA PHE A 52 -11.06 6.92 -9.17
C PHE A 52 -11.76 7.45 -7.91
N PHE A 53 -12.31 8.66 -8.02
CA PHE A 53 -13.04 9.34 -6.93
C PHE A 53 -12.23 9.64 -5.65
N MET A 54 -10.92 9.39 -5.64
CA MET A 54 -10.03 9.83 -4.57
C MET A 54 -9.76 11.33 -4.67
N ARG A 55 -9.54 11.98 -3.52
CA ARG A 55 -9.28 13.42 -3.43
C ARG A 55 -7.81 13.79 -3.26
N PHE A 56 -6.96 12.80 -3.00
CA PHE A 56 -5.54 13.00 -2.68
C PHE A 56 -4.69 11.88 -3.30
N PRO A 57 -3.41 12.17 -3.62
CA PRO A 57 -2.47 11.16 -4.09
C PRO A 57 -2.03 10.24 -2.94
N ILE A 58 -1.64 9.01 -3.28
CA ILE A 58 -1.12 8.01 -2.35
C ILE A 58 0.17 7.38 -2.87
N ASP A 59 0.97 6.84 -1.97
CA ASP A 59 2.02 5.90 -2.32
C ASP A 59 1.43 4.48 -2.35
N VAL A 60 1.91 3.62 -3.25
CA VAL A 60 1.43 2.24 -3.37
C VAL A 60 2.60 1.25 -3.45
N LEU A 61 2.54 0.20 -2.63
CA LEU A 61 3.44 -0.95 -2.70
C LEU A 61 2.65 -2.20 -3.11
N PHE A 62 3.07 -2.88 -4.16
CA PHE A 62 2.56 -4.19 -4.53
C PHE A 62 3.50 -5.27 -4.00
N LEU A 63 2.99 -6.26 -3.28
CA LEU A 63 3.79 -7.35 -2.72
C LEU A 63 3.43 -8.71 -3.31
N ASP A 64 4.42 -9.57 -3.49
CA ASP A 64 4.23 -10.98 -3.84
C ASP A 64 3.82 -11.83 -2.62
N LYS A 65 3.68 -13.15 -2.83
CA LYS A 65 3.32 -14.10 -1.77
C LYS A 65 4.34 -14.21 -0.63
N ASN A 66 5.58 -13.76 -0.85
CA ASN A 66 6.68 -13.78 0.11
C ASN A 66 6.89 -12.39 0.75
N ASN A 67 5.92 -11.47 0.60
CA ASN A 67 6.01 -10.08 1.03
C ASN A 67 7.18 -9.29 0.42
N ARG A 68 7.68 -9.70 -0.75
CA ARG A 68 8.66 -8.93 -1.51
C ARG A 68 7.95 -7.86 -2.32
N VAL A 69 8.49 -6.63 -2.32
CA VAL A 69 7.97 -5.52 -3.12
C VAL A 69 8.19 -5.81 -4.60
N VAL A 70 7.11 -6.10 -5.32
CA VAL A 70 7.10 -6.25 -6.79
C VAL A 70 7.13 -4.89 -7.47
N LYS A 71 6.44 -3.91 -6.89
CA LYS A 71 6.45 -2.53 -7.40
C LYS A 71 6.25 -1.53 -6.27
N ALA A 72 7.05 -0.47 -6.29
CA ALA A 72 6.82 0.74 -5.52
C ALA A 72 6.40 1.87 -6.47
N ILE A 73 5.30 2.55 -6.16
CA ILE A 73 4.78 3.68 -6.92
C ILE A 73 4.63 4.87 -5.97
N ASN A 74 5.45 5.90 -6.19
CA ASN A 74 5.35 7.15 -5.46
C ASN A 74 4.24 8.03 -6.04
N SER A 75 3.46 8.67 -5.15
CA SER A 75 2.52 9.73 -5.49
C SER A 75 1.56 9.39 -6.66
N LEU A 76 0.91 8.23 -6.60
CA LEU A 76 -0.17 7.85 -7.52
C LEU A 76 -1.32 8.85 -7.38
N LYS A 77 -1.50 9.69 -8.42
CA LYS A 77 -2.49 10.77 -8.44
C LYS A 77 -3.92 10.22 -8.55
N PRO A 78 -4.94 10.99 -8.12
CA PRO A 78 -6.34 10.68 -8.40
C PRO A 78 -6.65 10.42 -9.88
N PHE A 79 -7.69 9.62 -10.13
CA PHE A 79 -8.15 9.26 -11.49
C PHE A 79 -7.07 8.58 -12.33
N ARG A 80 -6.38 7.61 -11.73
CA ARG A 80 -5.40 6.74 -12.38
C ARG A 80 -5.72 5.28 -12.10
N VAL A 81 -5.18 4.41 -12.94
CA VAL A 81 -5.22 2.96 -12.79
C VAL A 81 -3.80 2.47 -12.97
N THR A 82 -3.34 1.57 -12.10
CA THR A 82 -2.04 0.94 -12.26
C THR A 82 -2.12 -0.21 -13.26
N PRO A 83 -1.01 -0.59 -13.91
CA PRO A 83 -0.90 -1.88 -14.56
C PRO A 83 -1.29 -3.03 -13.64
N ILE A 84 -1.55 -4.20 -14.24
CA ILE A 84 -1.70 -5.45 -13.50
C ILE A 84 -0.31 -6.01 -13.23
N TYR A 85 0.01 -6.22 -11.97
CA TYR A 85 1.25 -6.86 -11.52
C TYR A 85 0.96 -8.32 -11.20
N PHE A 86 1.15 -9.23 -12.16
CA PHE A 86 0.71 -10.63 -12.06
C PHE A 86 1.25 -11.40 -10.86
N THR A 87 2.44 -11.06 -10.37
CA THR A 87 3.05 -11.70 -9.19
C THR A 87 2.60 -11.08 -7.86
N ALA A 88 1.93 -9.93 -7.90
CA ALA A 88 1.43 -9.27 -6.72
C ALA A 88 0.20 -10.01 -6.17
N THR A 89 0.21 -10.27 -4.88
CA THR A 89 -0.89 -10.88 -4.14
C THR A 89 -1.67 -9.86 -3.31
N LEU A 90 -1.05 -8.73 -2.98
CA LEU A 90 -1.68 -7.63 -2.26
C LEU A 90 -1.09 -6.28 -2.67
N ALA A 91 -1.83 -5.21 -2.35
CA ALA A 91 -1.37 -3.84 -2.46
C ALA A 91 -1.46 -3.15 -1.08
N ILE A 92 -0.50 -2.29 -0.78
CA ILE A 92 -0.47 -1.45 0.41
C ILE A 92 -0.56 0.00 -0.04
N GLU A 93 -1.64 0.66 0.32
CA GLU A 93 -1.84 2.09 0.10
C GLU A 93 -1.31 2.87 1.32
N LEU A 94 -0.49 3.87 1.04
CA LEU A 94 0.27 4.62 2.02
C LEU A 94 0.08 6.13 1.81
N PRO A 95 0.29 6.96 2.85
CA PRO A 95 0.40 8.40 2.69
C PRO A 95 1.50 8.74 1.67
N ILE A 96 1.29 9.83 0.93
CA ILE A 96 2.31 10.32 0.01
C ILE A 96 3.63 10.59 0.74
N GLY A 97 4.75 10.18 0.14
CA GLY A 97 6.09 10.42 0.66
C GLY A 97 6.57 9.35 1.63
N THR A 98 5.72 8.39 2.03
CA THR A 98 6.13 7.27 2.88
C THR A 98 7.22 6.44 2.21
N ILE A 99 7.07 6.10 0.92
CA ILE A 99 8.07 5.28 0.19
C ILE A 99 9.42 5.98 0.16
N GLN A 100 9.43 7.29 -0.09
CA GLN A 100 10.66 8.08 -0.11
C GLN A 100 11.27 8.20 1.29
N GLY A 101 10.44 8.50 2.30
CA GLY A 101 10.87 8.66 3.68
C GLY A 101 11.47 7.39 4.29
N THR A 102 10.98 6.22 3.89
CA THR A 102 11.50 4.93 4.36
C THR A 102 12.54 4.30 3.44
N SER A 103 12.83 4.95 2.30
CA SER A 103 13.69 4.42 1.23
C SER A 103 13.28 3.03 0.74
N THR A 104 11.98 2.72 0.81
CA THR A 104 11.45 1.42 0.36
C THR A 104 11.45 1.37 -1.16
N ARG A 105 11.88 0.24 -1.71
CA ARG A 105 11.96 0.05 -3.16
C ARG A 105 11.56 -1.36 -3.57
N GLN A 106 11.50 -1.57 -4.87
CA GLN A 106 11.35 -2.89 -5.46
C GLN A 106 12.42 -3.84 -4.90
N ASP A 107 12.05 -5.10 -4.72
CA ASP A 107 12.84 -6.19 -4.16
C ASP A 107 13.12 -6.15 -2.64
N ASP A 108 12.76 -5.07 -1.95
CA ASP A 108 12.78 -5.07 -0.48
C ASP A 108 11.75 -6.08 0.06
N ILE A 109 12.03 -6.64 1.23
CA ILE A 109 11.16 -7.58 1.93
C ILE A 109 10.46 -6.85 3.07
N LEU A 110 9.14 -7.02 3.14
CA LEU A 110 8.33 -6.44 4.21
C LEU A 110 7.84 -7.52 5.18
N GLN A 111 7.65 -7.13 6.42
CA GLN A 111 6.99 -7.92 7.45
C GLN A 111 5.69 -7.22 7.84
N LEU A 112 4.59 -7.98 7.80
CA LEU A 112 3.26 -7.53 8.22
C LEU A 112 2.95 -8.19 9.57
N ILE A 113 2.94 -7.41 10.64
CA ILE A 113 2.75 -7.89 12.01
C ILE A 113 1.31 -7.57 12.43
N ALA A 114 0.53 -8.62 12.67
CA ALA A 114 -0.80 -8.49 13.26
C ALA A 114 -0.67 -7.91 14.69
N PRO A 115 -1.67 -7.12 15.16
CA PRO A 115 -1.72 -6.70 16.55
C PRO A 115 -1.80 -7.91 17.51
#